data_AF-A0AAY4E2E1-F1
#
_entry.id   AF-A0AAY4E2E1-F1
#
_cell.length_a   1.000
_cell.length_b   1.000
_cell.length_c   1.000
_cell.angle_alpha   90.00
_cell.angle_beta   90.00
_cell.angle_gamma   90.00
#
_symmetry.space_group_name_H-M   'P 1'
#
loop_
_entity.id
_entity.type
_entity.pdbx_description
1 polymer ?
#
loop_
_entity_poly.entity_id
_entity_poly.type
_entity_poly.pdbx_seq_one_letter_code
_entity_poly.pdbx_strand_id
1 'polypeptide(L)'
;MAALTIASRGSRARRANSEATADGSAVLEKTQEFFQICDLEDKGFITRRDMQRLHKELPLSAEDLEDVFDTLDADGNGYLTLEEFSSGFSEFMFGNPAEAEARKTSSPEVLYESRWEESRGRDEEEEEKHFCMLMDSLGASNVFEEPTEVRSLWAQLRRDEPRLLSNFEEFLARVTLQIKEANQERREMESALKRKAATHDDEIQRLYEEMEQQIKNEKDRIMLQDSERFLSRSQDLEHKLSTKEHELDLLFQKQKRLEFQCRELSSERQETKVQNMKLKQTNEELSRDLEHTSQELALAQEQLALLQEQASRLDEEREIEMYRITEGLQRERTSLLKQLDLLREMNKHLRDEHDTYSQVSAGPDDEEEVLPQCKRRDMMSGQAVVDGPPSSSHRLQRIISIEEDHLPGLLQDGYQTQLQDWSEAEEGMVGHSASKGVASAPDRLFKVVLVGNSSVGKTSLLRRFCDGSFHPGTSATVGIDYRVKTLTVDGSQVALQLWDTAGQERYRSITKQFFRKADGVVIVYDVTTEQSFTAVRHWLASVQVEDLPIMLLGNKADLDKQRQVPGQVGEALAKDKQLMFHECSACSGHNVLDCMVRLARILKEQEDHQKEKTVQLVGSPCRKKACC
;
A
#
# COMPACT_ATOMS: atom_id res chain seq x y z
N MET A 1 -25.05 -16.97 -5.16
CA MET A 1 -26.33 -17.08 -5.90
C MET A 1 -26.19 -18.12 -7.01
N ALA A 2 -26.50 -19.40 -6.80
CA ALA A 2 -26.76 -20.08 -5.53
C ALA A 2 -26.37 -21.57 -5.68
N ALA A 3 -25.50 -22.06 -4.80
CA ALA A 3 -25.50 -23.49 -4.50
C ALA A 3 -26.55 -23.71 -3.40
N LEU A 4 -27.41 -24.70 -3.60
CA LEU A 4 -28.29 -25.28 -2.56
C LEU A 4 -29.22 -24.29 -1.81
N THR A 5 -30.17 -23.71 -2.56
CA THR A 5 -31.53 -23.49 -2.04
C THR A 5 -32.45 -24.60 -2.57
N ILE A 6 -32.18 -25.86 -2.22
CA ILE A 6 -33.04 -27.01 -2.52
C ILE A 6 -33.08 -27.94 -1.31
N ALA A 7 -34.03 -27.68 -0.40
CA ALA A 7 -34.40 -28.58 0.69
C ALA A 7 -35.84 -28.30 1.17
N SER A 8 -36.80 -28.14 0.24
CA SER A 8 -38.22 -28.01 0.63
C SER A 8 -39.17 -28.68 -0.37
N ARG A 9 -40.18 -29.36 0.19
CA ARG A 9 -41.37 -29.98 -0.45
C ARG A 9 -41.14 -31.25 -1.29
N GLY A 10 -41.58 -32.37 -0.70
CA GLY A 10 -41.77 -33.67 -1.36
C GLY A 10 -41.26 -34.81 -0.49
N SER A 11 -42.08 -35.62 0.20
CA SER A 11 -43.55 -35.66 0.23
C SER A 11 -44.08 -36.15 1.58
N ARG A 12 -45.32 -35.74 1.93
CA ARG A 12 -46.12 -36.47 2.93
C ARG A 12 -46.39 -37.89 2.43
N ALA A 13 -46.15 -38.91 3.27
CA ALA A 13 -47.15 -39.89 3.71
C ALA A 13 -46.55 -41.27 4.06
N ARG A 14 -46.39 -41.54 5.36
CA ARG A 14 -46.83 -42.78 6.03
C ARG A 14 -46.84 -42.52 7.54
N ARG A 15 -48.02 -42.67 8.15
CA ARG A 15 -48.27 -42.60 9.59
C ARG A 15 -48.78 -43.98 10.04
N ALA A 16 -48.74 -44.27 11.34
CA ALA A 16 -49.14 -45.54 11.97
C ALA A 16 -48.24 -46.76 11.64
N ASN A 17 -47.15 -46.90 12.40
CA ASN A 17 -47.03 -47.98 13.41
C ASN A 17 -45.67 -47.91 14.15
N SER A 18 -45.59 -47.15 15.25
CA SER A 18 -44.47 -47.19 16.21
C SER A 18 -44.79 -46.49 17.55
N GLU A 19 -46.06 -46.44 17.98
CA GLU A 19 -46.47 -45.78 19.22
C GLU A 19 -46.25 -46.73 20.43
N ALA A 20 -44.97 -46.92 20.79
CA ALA A 20 -44.56 -47.63 22.02
C ALA A 20 -43.13 -47.27 22.50
N THR A 21 -42.22 -46.87 21.60
CA THR A 21 -40.78 -46.69 21.91
C THR A 21 -40.23 -45.29 21.61
N ALA A 22 -41.07 -44.35 21.18
CA ALA A 22 -40.63 -43.06 20.63
C ALA A 22 -40.18 -42.02 21.70
N ASP A 23 -40.65 -42.13 22.94
CA ASP A 23 -40.60 -41.02 23.90
C ASP A 23 -39.18 -40.71 24.39
N GLY A 24 -38.38 -41.74 24.70
CA GLY A 24 -36.98 -41.57 25.12
C GLY A 24 -36.08 -40.97 24.03
N SER A 25 -36.31 -41.30 22.76
CA SER A 25 -35.53 -40.77 21.64
C SER A 25 -35.79 -39.28 21.43
N ALA A 26 -37.05 -38.85 21.56
CA ALA A 26 -37.44 -37.45 21.37
C ALA A 26 -37.00 -36.52 22.53
N VAL A 27 -36.67 -37.09 23.70
CA VAL A 27 -36.00 -36.36 24.78
C VAL A 27 -34.50 -36.22 24.48
N LEU A 28 -33.82 -37.31 24.11
CA LEU A 28 -32.38 -37.31 23.79
C LEU A 28 -32.03 -36.30 22.68
N GLU A 29 -32.80 -36.25 21.58
CA GLU A 29 -32.60 -35.26 20.51
C GLU A 29 -32.68 -33.81 21.04
N LYS A 30 -33.63 -33.51 21.93
CA LYS A 30 -33.80 -32.17 22.52
C LYS A 30 -32.74 -31.82 23.55
N THR A 31 -32.27 -32.78 24.34
CA THR A 31 -31.15 -32.58 25.27
C THR A 31 -29.86 -32.28 24.48
N GLN A 32 -29.70 -32.90 23.30
CA GLN A 32 -28.59 -32.65 22.39
C GLN A 32 -28.70 -31.29 21.66
N GLU A 33 -29.90 -30.88 21.23
CA GLU A 33 -30.16 -29.50 20.75
C GLU A 33 -29.84 -28.46 21.84
N PHE A 34 -30.25 -28.71 23.08
CA PHE A 34 -29.99 -27.81 24.21
C PHE A 34 -28.49 -27.71 24.54
N PHE A 35 -27.76 -28.83 24.51
CA PHE A 35 -26.30 -28.83 24.69
C PHE A 35 -25.59 -27.92 23.66
N GLN A 36 -26.04 -27.91 22.40
CA GLN A 36 -25.50 -27.02 21.36
C GLN A 36 -25.85 -25.54 21.55
N ILE A 37 -26.95 -25.22 22.27
CA ILE A 37 -27.28 -23.84 22.66
C ILE A 37 -26.36 -23.37 23.80
N CYS A 38 -25.93 -24.27 24.69
CA CYS A 38 -24.96 -23.98 25.74
C CYS A 38 -23.52 -23.81 25.20
N ASP A 39 -23.08 -24.71 24.31
CA ASP A 39 -21.71 -24.73 23.77
C ASP A 39 -21.57 -23.92 22.47
N LEU A 40 -21.78 -22.60 22.59
CA LEU A 40 -21.64 -21.63 21.49
C LEU A 40 -20.21 -21.48 20.93
N GLU A 41 -19.25 -22.30 21.38
CA GLU A 41 -17.84 -22.26 20.99
C GLU A 41 -17.32 -23.63 20.46
N ASP A 42 -18.20 -24.61 20.22
CA ASP A 42 -17.89 -25.97 19.70
C ASP A 42 -16.76 -26.70 20.48
N LYS A 43 -16.80 -26.66 21.81
CA LYS A 43 -15.77 -27.24 22.71
C LYS A 43 -15.98 -28.72 23.03
N GLY A 44 -17.22 -29.20 22.97
CA GLY A 44 -17.63 -30.54 23.41
C GLY A 44 -17.91 -30.65 24.93
N PHE A 45 -17.90 -29.53 25.67
CA PHE A 45 -18.16 -29.50 27.11
C PHE A 45 -18.72 -28.14 27.57
N ILE A 46 -19.60 -28.15 28.58
CA ILE A 46 -20.23 -26.95 29.16
C ILE A 46 -19.54 -26.61 30.48
N THR A 47 -19.10 -25.35 30.67
CA THR A 47 -18.60 -24.87 31.96
C THR A 47 -19.71 -24.22 32.78
N ARG A 48 -19.54 -24.13 34.11
CA ARG A 48 -20.47 -23.39 35.00
C ARG A 48 -20.74 -21.95 34.52
N ARG A 49 -19.75 -21.29 33.90
CA ARG A 49 -19.90 -19.93 33.32
C ARG A 49 -20.70 -19.87 32.03
N ASP A 50 -20.83 -20.99 31.32
CA ASP A 50 -21.65 -21.09 30.12
C ASP A 50 -23.11 -21.37 30.53
N MET A 51 -23.32 -22.25 31.51
CA MET A 51 -24.61 -22.46 32.19
C MET A 51 -25.21 -21.13 32.72
N GLN A 52 -24.41 -20.32 33.41
CA GLN A 52 -24.80 -18.99 33.91
C GLN A 52 -25.26 -18.00 32.81
N ARG A 53 -24.86 -18.18 31.54
CA ARG A 53 -25.27 -17.26 30.44
C ARG A 53 -26.76 -17.44 30.10
N LEU A 54 -27.33 -18.62 30.35
CA LEU A 54 -28.71 -19.01 30.03
C LEU A 54 -29.78 -18.27 30.87
N HIS A 55 -29.40 -17.63 31.98
CA HIS A 55 -30.27 -16.77 32.80
C HIS A 55 -30.96 -15.64 31.99
N LYS A 56 -30.46 -15.31 30.80
CA LYS A 56 -31.09 -14.31 29.91
C LYS A 56 -32.23 -14.87 29.04
N GLU A 57 -32.32 -16.19 28.92
CA GLU A 57 -33.26 -16.88 28.02
C GLU A 57 -34.19 -17.85 28.77
N LEU A 58 -33.80 -18.30 29.97
CA LEU A 58 -34.61 -19.12 30.87
C LEU A 58 -35.05 -18.35 32.14
N PRO A 59 -36.26 -18.60 32.68
CA PRO A 59 -36.80 -17.92 33.85
C PRO A 59 -36.33 -18.53 35.18
N LEU A 60 -35.03 -18.77 35.32
CA LEU A 60 -34.37 -19.32 36.52
C LEU A 60 -33.31 -18.34 37.03
N SER A 61 -33.01 -18.35 38.33
CA SER A 61 -31.96 -17.50 38.89
C SER A 61 -30.56 -18.09 38.67
N ALA A 62 -29.53 -17.29 38.93
CA ALA A 62 -28.13 -17.73 38.80
C ALA A 62 -27.79 -18.83 39.81
N GLU A 63 -28.43 -18.80 40.99
CA GLU A 63 -28.22 -19.76 42.07
C GLU A 63 -28.89 -21.10 41.69
N ASP A 64 -30.13 -21.08 41.18
CA ASP A 64 -30.82 -22.29 40.67
C ASP A 64 -30.03 -22.99 39.54
N LEU A 65 -29.39 -22.20 38.66
CA LEU A 65 -28.59 -22.71 37.54
C LEU A 65 -27.20 -23.25 37.97
N GLU A 66 -26.69 -22.83 39.13
CA GLU A 66 -25.49 -23.45 39.73
C GLU A 66 -25.85 -24.74 40.48
N ASP A 67 -26.97 -24.79 41.21
CA ASP A 67 -27.46 -26.03 41.84
C ASP A 67 -27.76 -27.13 40.80
N VAL A 68 -28.34 -26.77 39.64
CA VAL A 68 -28.53 -27.72 38.52
C VAL A 68 -27.19 -28.14 37.89
N PHE A 69 -26.21 -27.24 37.78
CA PHE A 69 -24.87 -27.63 37.29
C PHE A 69 -24.20 -28.62 38.24
N ASP A 70 -24.21 -28.35 39.54
CA ASP A 70 -23.57 -29.17 40.57
C ASP A 70 -24.34 -30.49 40.86
N THR A 71 -25.58 -30.60 40.39
CA THR A 71 -26.35 -31.87 40.37
C THR A 71 -25.99 -32.74 39.15
N LEU A 72 -25.51 -32.14 38.05
CA LEU A 72 -25.10 -32.84 36.83
C LEU A 72 -23.60 -33.19 36.82
N ASP A 73 -22.77 -32.37 37.48
CA ASP A 73 -21.30 -32.51 37.60
C ASP A 73 -20.96 -33.55 38.68
N ALA A 74 -21.40 -34.80 38.46
CA ALA A 74 -21.40 -35.86 39.47
C ALA A 74 -19.99 -36.35 39.88
N ASP A 75 -18.96 -36.09 39.07
CA ASP A 75 -17.55 -36.29 39.42
C ASP A 75 -16.84 -35.02 39.91
N GLY A 76 -17.52 -33.87 39.86
CA GLY A 76 -17.07 -32.59 40.43
C GLY A 76 -15.89 -31.96 39.69
N ASN A 77 -15.81 -32.16 38.38
CA ASN A 77 -14.66 -31.78 37.56
C ASN A 77 -14.74 -30.33 37.03
N GLY A 78 -15.93 -29.72 37.00
CA GLY A 78 -16.20 -28.36 36.54
C GLY A 78 -16.59 -28.22 35.05
N TYR A 79 -16.73 -29.34 34.32
CA TYR A 79 -16.98 -29.42 32.88
C TYR A 79 -17.96 -30.56 32.57
N LEU A 80 -19.20 -30.23 32.20
CA LEU A 80 -20.19 -31.24 31.78
C LEU A 80 -19.92 -31.68 30.34
N THR A 81 -19.59 -32.96 30.12
CA THR A 81 -19.57 -33.55 28.77
C THR A 81 -20.99 -33.84 28.28
N LEU A 82 -21.12 -34.13 26.99
CA LEU A 82 -22.42 -34.48 26.38
C LEU A 82 -23.04 -35.74 26.99
N GLU A 83 -22.24 -36.71 27.44
CA GLU A 83 -22.73 -37.97 28.03
C GLU A 83 -23.22 -37.76 29.47
N GLU A 84 -22.46 -37.04 30.30
CA GLU A 84 -22.90 -36.67 31.65
C GLU A 84 -24.14 -35.78 31.62
N PHE A 85 -24.15 -34.76 30.76
CA PHE A 85 -25.30 -33.87 30.58
C PHE A 85 -26.55 -34.66 30.14
N SER A 86 -26.41 -35.56 29.16
CA SER A 86 -27.55 -36.35 28.67
C SER A 86 -28.05 -37.36 29.71
N SER A 87 -27.15 -37.99 30.46
CA SER A 87 -27.50 -38.93 31.53
C SER A 87 -28.19 -38.23 32.69
N GLY A 88 -27.52 -37.25 33.30
CA GLY A 88 -28.04 -36.54 34.48
C GLY A 88 -29.31 -35.74 34.19
N PHE A 89 -29.44 -35.13 33.01
CA PHE A 89 -30.67 -34.43 32.64
C PHE A 89 -31.85 -35.40 32.44
N SER A 90 -31.60 -36.64 31.99
CA SER A 90 -32.63 -37.68 31.96
C SER A 90 -33.01 -38.17 33.36
N GLU A 91 -32.04 -38.34 34.27
CA GLU A 91 -32.27 -38.77 35.65
C GLU A 91 -33.05 -37.71 36.46
N PHE A 92 -32.70 -36.43 36.26
CA PHE A 92 -33.42 -35.29 36.83
C PHE A 92 -34.87 -35.17 36.33
N MET A 93 -35.11 -35.43 35.03
CA MET A 93 -36.43 -35.30 34.40
C MET A 93 -37.36 -36.50 34.66
N PHE A 94 -36.83 -37.71 34.83
CA PHE A 94 -37.63 -38.93 35.02
C PHE A 94 -37.70 -39.46 36.46
N GLY A 95 -36.76 -39.05 37.32
CA GLY A 95 -36.76 -39.40 38.74
C GLY A 95 -36.13 -40.76 39.03
N ASN A 96 -35.36 -40.82 40.11
CA ASN A 96 -34.51 -41.96 40.46
C ASN A 96 -35.32 -43.25 40.77
N PRO A 97 -35.17 -44.34 40.01
CA PRO A 97 -35.86 -45.61 40.28
C PRO A 97 -35.35 -46.37 41.52
N ALA A 98 -34.14 -46.04 42.02
CA ALA A 98 -33.38 -46.90 42.93
C ALA A 98 -33.77 -46.80 44.43
N GLU A 99 -34.62 -45.87 44.84
CA GLU A 99 -35.09 -45.76 46.24
C GLU A 99 -36.51 -46.34 46.48
N ALA A 100 -37.14 -46.95 45.47
CA ALA A 100 -38.50 -47.49 45.58
C ALA A 100 -38.61 -48.89 46.23
N GLU A 101 -37.54 -49.70 46.25
CA GLU A 101 -37.58 -51.12 46.68
C GLU A 101 -37.04 -51.41 48.10
N ALA A 102 -37.08 -50.44 49.03
CA ALA A 102 -36.44 -50.59 50.34
C ALA A 102 -37.33 -50.38 51.59
N ARG A 103 -38.68 -50.33 51.49
CA ARG A 103 -39.52 -50.04 52.69
C ARG A 103 -41.00 -50.50 52.73
N LYS A 104 -41.34 -51.72 52.27
CA LYS A 104 -42.67 -52.34 52.56
C LYS A 104 -42.60 -53.83 52.95
N THR A 105 -42.27 -54.09 54.21
CA THR A 105 -42.54 -55.37 54.89
C THR A 105 -42.93 -55.11 56.34
N SER A 106 -43.87 -55.92 56.88
CA SER A 106 -44.58 -55.72 58.16
C SER A 106 -45.57 -54.53 58.16
N SER A 107 -46.79 -54.63 58.71
CA SER A 107 -47.52 -55.78 59.27
C SER A 107 -49.06 -55.65 59.03
N PRO A 108 -50.02 -56.19 59.83
CA PRO A 108 -50.80 -57.33 59.35
C PRO A 108 -52.33 -57.19 59.42
N GLU A 109 -53.06 -57.51 58.35
CA GLU A 109 -54.53 -57.60 58.39
C GLU A 109 -55.09 -58.97 57.98
N VAL A 110 -55.53 -59.69 59.01
CA VAL A 110 -56.75 -60.51 59.10
C VAL A 110 -57.28 -61.13 57.79
N LEU A 111 -56.83 -62.34 57.48
CA LEU A 111 -57.66 -63.30 56.74
C LEU A 111 -58.73 -63.87 57.67
N TYR A 112 -59.97 -63.40 57.51
CA TYR A 112 -61.17 -64.15 57.85
C TYR A 112 -61.77 -64.75 56.56
N GLU A 113 -62.83 -65.57 56.66
CA GLU A 113 -63.58 -66.08 55.50
C GLU A 113 -62.81 -66.98 54.51
N SER A 114 -62.09 -67.99 55.01
CA SER A 114 -61.68 -69.17 54.22
C SER A 114 -62.36 -70.44 54.73
N ARG A 115 -63.70 -70.48 54.58
CA ARG A 115 -64.54 -71.66 54.76
C ARG A 115 -65.80 -71.49 53.93
N TRP A 116 -66.33 -72.59 53.38
CA TRP A 116 -67.51 -72.64 52.50
C TRP A 116 -67.33 -72.18 51.04
N GLU A 117 -66.52 -72.89 50.24
CA GLU A 117 -66.92 -73.17 48.84
C GLU A 117 -66.40 -74.49 48.23
N GLU A 118 -66.13 -75.50 49.06
CA GLU A 118 -65.94 -76.89 48.62
C GLU A 118 -67.25 -77.50 48.07
N SER A 119 -67.67 -77.09 46.86
CA SER A 119 -68.70 -77.80 46.04
C SER A 119 -68.82 -77.38 44.57
N ARG A 120 -68.08 -76.38 44.05
CA ARG A 120 -68.27 -75.92 42.65
C ARG A 120 -67.04 -75.77 41.74
N GLY A 121 -65.82 -75.63 42.26
CA GLY A 121 -64.63 -75.44 41.39
C GLY A 121 -64.14 -76.68 40.64
N ARG A 122 -64.62 -77.89 40.98
CA ARG A 122 -64.00 -79.14 40.52
C ARG A 122 -64.20 -79.42 39.02
N ASP A 123 -65.41 -79.16 38.51
CA ASP A 123 -65.78 -79.50 37.14
C ASP A 123 -65.10 -78.55 36.13
N GLU A 124 -64.94 -77.27 36.48
CA GLU A 124 -64.29 -76.27 35.60
C GLU A 124 -62.78 -76.48 35.48
N GLU A 125 -62.13 -76.93 36.57
CA GLU A 125 -60.74 -77.38 36.57
C GLU A 125 -60.51 -78.64 35.73
N GLU A 126 -61.49 -79.56 35.68
CA GLU A 126 -61.41 -80.79 34.87
C GLU A 126 -61.74 -80.50 33.38
N GLU A 127 -62.69 -79.60 33.09
CA GLU A 127 -62.92 -79.08 31.74
C GLU A 127 -61.69 -78.35 31.18
N GLU A 128 -60.99 -77.55 31.99
CA GLU A 128 -59.73 -76.90 31.61
C GLU A 128 -58.66 -77.91 31.18
N LYS A 129 -58.40 -78.91 32.02
CA LYS A 129 -57.40 -79.95 31.74
C LYS A 129 -57.74 -80.72 30.47
N HIS A 130 -59.02 -81.03 30.24
CA HIS A 130 -59.46 -81.65 28.99
C HIS A 130 -59.31 -80.74 27.76
N PHE A 131 -59.62 -79.44 27.85
CA PHE A 131 -59.44 -78.50 26.75
C PHE A 131 -57.95 -78.33 26.38
N CYS A 132 -57.07 -78.19 27.38
CA CYS A 132 -55.62 -78.13 27.15
C CYS A 132 -55.10 -79.42 26.50
N MET A 133 -55.50 -80.60 26.98
CA MET A 133 -55.15 -81.88 26.35
C MET A 133 -55.63 -82.00 24.90
N LEU A 134 -56.83 -81.48 24.58
CA LEU A 134 -57.30 -81.40 23.19
C LEU A 134 -56.40 -80.46 22.37
N MET A 135 -56.16 -79.25 22.85
CA MET A 135 -55.35 -78.25 22.14
C MET A 135 -53.92 -78.74 21.90
N ASP A 136 -53.32 -79.49 22.84
CA ASP A 136 -52.04 -80.14 22.63
C ASP A 136 -52.12 -81.33 21.64
N SER A 137 -53.20 -82.12 21.65
CA SER A 137 -53.39 -83.21 20.67
C SER A 137 -53.57 -82.70 19.22
N LEU A 138 -54.16 -81.50 19.06
CA LEU A 138 -54.23 -80.75 17.81
C LEU A 138 -52.94 -79.95 17.51
N GLY A 139 -52.04 -79.85 18.48
CA GLY A 139 -50.86 -78.97 18.48
C GLY A 139 -51.21 -77.48 18.28
N ALA A 140 -52.40 -77.07 18.73
CA ALA A 140 -52.98 -75.74 18.57
C ALA A 140 -52.63 -74.77 19.72
N SER A 141 -52.01 -75.27 20.80
CA SER A 141 -51.74 -74.53 22.04
C SER A 141 -50.91 -73.25 21.90
N ASN A 142 -50.14 -73.11 20.81
CA ASN A 142 -49.37 -71.89 20.47
C ASN A 142 -49.80 -71.25 19.12
N VAL A 143 -51.04 -71.50 18.66
CA VAL A 143 -51.51 -71.07 17.32
C VAL A 143 -52.59 -69.99 17.40
N PHE A 144 -53.29 -69.88 18.53
CA PHE A 144 -54.30 -68.86 18.79
C PHE A 144 -53.81 -67.95 19.91
N GLU A 145 -53.79 -66.64 19.69
CA GLU A 145 -53.29 -65.65 20.66
C GLU A 145 -54.26 -65.50 21.85
N GLU A 146 -55.56 -65.70 21.62
CA GLU A 146 -56.59 -65.72 22.66
C GLU A 146 -57.52 -66.95 22.49
N PRO A 147 -57.26 -68.07 23.20
CA PRO A 147 -58.06 -69.30 23.07
C PRO A 147 -59.34 -69.32 23.93
N THR A 148 -59.69 -68.21 24.59
CA THR A 148 -60.80 -68.09 25.55
C THR A 148 -62.17 -68.32 24.89
N GLU A 149 -62.40 -67.71 23.74
CA GLU A 149 -63.63 -67.89 22.95
C GLU A 149 -63.77 -69.35 22.49
N VAL A 150 -62.71 -69.93 21.92
CA VAL A 150 -62.64 -71.31 21.44
C VAL A 150 -62.93 -72.31 22.57
N ARG A 151 -62.37 -72.08 23.76
CA ARG A 151 -62.67 -72.84 24.98
C ARG A 151 -64.16 -72.77 25.34
N SER A 152 -64.73 -71.56 25.37
CA SER A 152 -66.13 -71.38 25.77
C SER A 152 -67.10 -72.11 24.83
N LEU A 153 -66.83 -72.05 23.52
CA LEU A 153 -67.60 -72.74 22.49
C LEU A 153 -67.44 -74.27 22.59
N TRP A 154 -66.23 -74.77 22.84
CA TRP A 154 -65.99 -76.21 23.05
C TRP A 154 -66.71 -76.74 24.29
N ALA A 155 -66.67 -76.01 25.41
CA ALA A 155 -67.36 -76.37 26.65
C ALA A 155 -68.88 -76.40 26.48
N GLN A 156 -69.45 -75.44 25.74
CA GLN A 156 -70.88 -75.44 25.39
C GLN A 156 -71.24 -76.64 24.49
N LEU A 157 -70.50 -76.88 23.40
CA LEU A 157 -70.75 -78.01 22.49
C LEU A 157 -70.68 -79.38 23.21
N ARG A 158 -69.74 -79.52 24.16
CA ARG A 158 -69.55 -80.74 24.96
C ARG A 158 -70.73 -81.02 25.90
N ARG A 159 -71.40 -79.98 26.40
CA ARG A 159 -72.56 -80.08 27.30
C ARG A 159 -73.88 -80.27 26.53
N ASP A 160 -74.10 -79.50 25.46
CA ASP A 160 -75.41 -79.41 24.80
C ASP A 160 -75.58 -80.37 23.61
N GLU A 161 -74.60 -80.46 22.70
CA GLU A 161 -74.66 -81.33 21.51
C GLU A 161 -73.36 -82.13 21.27
N PRO A 162 -73.04 -83.13 22.11
CA PRO A 162 -71.79 -83.91 22.01
C PRO A 162 -71.62 -84.71 20.70
N ARG A 163 -72.63 -84.74 19.82
CA ARG A 163 -72.55 -85.32 18.46
C ARG A 163 -71.84 -84.42 17.44
N LEU A 164 -71.71 -83.12 17.71
CA LEU A 164 -71.01 -82.17 16.84
C LEU A 164 -69.55 -81.94 17.25
N LEU A 165 -69.15 -82.38 18.44
CA LEU A 165 -67.83 -82.14 19.03
C LEU A 165 -66.68 -82.59 18.10
N SER A 166 -66.78 -83.80 17.52
CA SER A 166 -65.79 -84.32 16.57
C SER A 166 -65.64 -83.47 15.31
N ASN A 167 -66.73 -82.83 14.85
CA ASN A 167 -66.71 -82.00 13.64
C ASN A 167 -66.07 -80.64 13.94
N PHE A 168 -66.26 -80.13 15.16
CA PHE A 168 -65.60 -78.92 15.64
C PHE A 168 -64.11 -79.15 15.91
N GLU A 169 -63.76 -80.31 16.48
CA GLU A 169 -62.37 -80.73 16.68
C GLU A 169 -61.64 -80.95 15.34
N GLU A 170 -62.29 -81.55 14.34
CA GLU A 170 -61.73 -81.64 12.98
C GLU A 170 -61.60 -80.27 12.30
N PHE A 171 -62.56 -79.35 12.51
CA PHE A 171 -62.47 -77.98 12.02
C PHE A 171 -61.29 -77.23 12.64
N LEU A 172 -61.11 -77.31 13.97
CA LEU A 172 -59.95 -76.75 14.67
C LEU A 172 -58.64 -77.36 14.18
N ALA A 173 -58.59 -78.67 13.92
CA ALA A 173 -57.42 -79.33 13.34
C ALA A 173 -57.03 -78.72 11.97
N ARG A 174 -58.02 -78.54 11.08
CA ARG A 174 -57.81 -77.96 9.74
C ARG A 174 -57.39 -76.49 9.78
N VAL A 175 -58.03 -75.67 10.63
CA VAL A 175 -57.66 -74.26 10.83
C VAL A 175 -56.25 -74.14 11.43
N THR A 176 -55.94 -74.96 12.43
CA THR A 176 -54.61 -75.02 13.06
C THR A 176 -53.53 -75.39 12.04
N LEU A 177 -53.80 -76.34 11.13
CA LEU A 177 -52.88 -76.71 10.05
C LEU A 177 -52.64 -75.53 9.09
N GLN A 178 -53.70 -74.89 8.60
CA GLN A 178 -53.59 -73.76 7.67
C GLN A 178 -52.83 -72.56 8.28
N ILE A 179 -53.06 -72.25 9.57
CA ILE A 179 -52.32 -71.17 10.25
C ILE A 179 -50.85 -71.53 10.46
N LYS A 180 -50.52 -72.82 10.69
CA LYS A 180 -49.13 -73.31 10.75
C LYS A 180 -48.43 -73.23 9.39
N GLU A 181 -49.11 -73.63 8.32
CA GLU A 181 -48.62 -73.56 6.93
C GLU A 181 -48.36 -72.10 6.53
N ALA A 182 -49.34 -71.20 6.70
CA ALA A 182 -49.17 -69.78 6.40
C ALA A 182 -48.06 -69.11 7.25
N ASN A 183 -47.90 -69.47 8.53
CA ASN A 183 -46.78 -68.99 9.33
C ASN A 183 -45.43 -69.62 8.96
N GLN A 184 -45.41 -70.79 8.33
CA GLN A 184 -44.19 -71.35 7.75
C GLN A 184 -43.80 -70.59 6.47
N GLU A 185 -44.73 -70.41 5.53
CA GLU A 185 -44.52 -69.63 4.31
C GLU A 185 -44.07 -68.18 4.62
N ARG A 186 -44.69 -67.53 5.61
CA ARG A 186 -44.28 -66.20 6.09
C ARG A 186 -42.83 -66.19 6.56
N ARG A 187 -42.43 -67.14 7.42
CA ARG A 187 -41.05 -67.24 7.93
C ARG A 187 -40.04 -67.55 6.82
N GLU A 188 -40.43 -68.35 5.83
CA GLU A 188 -39.60 -68.62 4.66
C GLU A 188 -39.42 -67.38 3.78
N MET A 189 -40.49 -66.63 3.49
CA MET A 189 -40.42 -65.34 2.78
C MET A 189 -39.60 -64.30 3.55
N GLU A 190 -39.78 -64.17 4.86
CA GLU A 190 -38.95 -63.30 5.71
C GLU A 190 -37.47 -63.70 5.66
N SER A 191 -37.16 -65.00 5.67
CA SER A 191 -35.78 -65.50 5.54
C SER A 191 -35.18 -65.20 4.17
N ALA A 192 -35.98 -65.21 3.10
CA ALA A 192 -35.54 -64.94 1.74
C ALA A 192 -35.33 -63.43 1.53
N LEU A 193 -36.20 -62.60 2.10
CA LEU A 193 -36.08 -61.14 2.06
C LEU A 193 -34.88 -60.66 2.88
N LYS A 194 -34.67 -61.18 4.09
CA LYS A 194 -33.48 -60.89 4.91
C LYS A 194 -32.18 -61.30 4.21
N ARG A 195 -32.14 -62.46 3.55
CA ARG A 195 -30.98 -62.87 2.73
C ARG A 195 -30.73 -61.93 1.55
N LYS A 196 -31.79 -61.49 0.84
CA LYS A 196 -31.65 -60.52 -0.25
C LYS A 196 -31.15 -59.15 0.22
N ALA A 197 -31.66 -58.66 1.35
CA ALA A 197 -31.19 -57.42 1.97
C ALA A 197 -29.67 -57.50 2.24
N ALA A 198 -29.23 -58.51 3.00
CA ALA A 198 -27.82 -58.73 3.29
C ALA A 198 -26.94 -58.80 2.02
N THR A 199 -27.37 -59.52 0.96
CA THR A 199 -26.58 -59.57 -0.28
C THR A 199 -26.50 -58.23 -1.03
N HIS A 200 -27.47 -57.34 -0.86
CA HIS A 200 -27.40 -55.97 -1.40
C HIS A 200 -26.58 -55.06 -0.51
N ASP A 201 -26.65 -55.20 0.81
CA ASP A 201 -25.80 -54.48 1.76
C ASP A 201 -24.31 -54.84 1.53
N ASP A 202 -24.00 -56.12 1.33
CA ASP A 202 -22.68 -56.63 0.95
C ASP A 202 -22.18 -56.05 -0.39
N GLU A 203 -23.08 -55.84 -1.35
CA GLU A 203 -22.77 -55.26 -2.68
C GLU A 203 -22.53 -53.75 -2.58
N ILE A 204 -23.37 -53.04 -1.81
CA ILE A 204 -23.25 -51.62 -1.51
C ILE A 204 -21.94 -51.33 -0.76
N GLN A 205 -21.58 -52.13 0.25
CA GLN A 205 -20.33 -51.95 0.99
C GLN A 205 -19.10 -52.10 0.08
N ARG A 206 -19.05 -53.14 -0.77
CA ARG A 206 -17.93 -53.33 -1.72
C ARG A 206 -17.80 -52.19 -2.72
N LEU A 207 -18.91 -51.59 -3.16
CA LEU A 207 -18.90 -50.41 -4.03
C LEU A 207 -18.38 -49.15 -3.29
N TYR A 208 -18.69 -48.98 -2.00
CA TYR A 208 -18.11 -47.92 -1.17
C TYR A 208 -16.59 -48.12 -0.98
N GLU A 209 -16.15 -49.34 -0.65
CA GLU A 209 -14.72 -49.68 -0.48
C GLU A 209 -13.92 -49.44 -1.76
N GLU A 210 -14.45 -49.84 -2.93
CA GLU A 210 -13.79 -49.56 -4.22
C GLU A 210 -13.75 -48.05 -4.52
N MET A 211 -14.85 -47.33 -4.29
CA MET A 211 -14.92 -45.88 -4.52
C MET A 211 -13.94 -45.11 -3.61
N GLU A 212 -13.84 -45.47 -2.32
CA GLU A 212 -12.91 -44.84 -1.40
C GLU A 212 -11.45 -45.11 -1.81
N GLN A 213 -11.13 -46.34 -2.24
CA GLN A 213 -9.80 -46.68 -2.74
C GLN A 213 -9.47 -45.94 -4.04
N GLN A 214 -10.44 -45.72 -4.94
CA GLN A 214 -10.25 -44.87 -6.13
C GLN A 214 -10.00 -43.40 -5.76
N ILE A 215 -10.79 -42.83 -4.84
CA ILE A 215 -10.61 -41.46 -4.32
C ILE A 215 -9.23 -41.29 -3.70
N LYS A 216 -8.77 -42.27 -2.91
CA LYS A 216 -7.44 -42.29 -2.30
C LYS A 216 -6.32 -42.30 -3.36
N ASN A 217 -6.39 -43.22 -4.31
CA ASN A 217 -5.40 -43.34 -5.39
C ASN A 217 -5.29 -42.03 -6.22
N GLU A 218 -6.42 -41.40 -6.53
CA GLU A 218 -6.44 -40.14 -7.29
C GLU A 218 -5.92 -38.96 -6.45
N LYS A 219 -6.29 -38.89 -5.17
CA LYS A 219 -5.76 -37.88 -4.23
C LYS A 219 -4.25 -37.99 -4.11
N ASP A 220 -3.71 -39.19 -3.94
CA ASP A 220 -2.27 -39.42 -3.82
C ASP A 220 -1.54 -39.07 -5.13
N ARG A 221 -2.15 -39.34 -6.30
CA ARG A 221 -1.64 -38.91 -7.62
C ARG A 221 -1.56 -37.38 -7.74
N ILE A 222 -2.60 -36.66 -7.32
CA ILE A 222 -2.65 -35.19 -7.35
C ILE A 222 -1.60 -34.61 -6.37
N MET A 223 -1.51 -35.15 -5.16
CA MET A 223 -0.53 -34.76 -4.15
C MET A 223 0.91 -34.92 -4.66
N LEU A 224 1.22 -36.02 -5.35
CA LEU A 224 2.54 -36.25 -5.92
C LEU A 224 2.85 -35.19 -7.01
N GLN A 225 1.93 -35.00 -7.96
CA GLN A 225 2.11 -34.05 -9.06
C GLN A 225 2.25 -32.59 -8.58
N ASP A 226 1.49 -32.17 -7.56
CA ASP A 226 1.65 -30.83 -6.99
C ASP A 226 2.91 -30.68 -6.13
N SER A 227 3.42 -31.77 -5.53
CA SER A 227 4.73 -31.76 -4.88
C SER A 227 5.87 -31.58 -5.90
N GLU A 228 5.84 -32.27 -7.04
CA GLU A 228 6.82 -32.11 -8.13
C GLU A 228 6.79 -30.69 -8.71
N ARG A 229 5.58 -30.15 -8.98
CA ARG A 229 5.40 -28.77 -9.43
C ARG A 229 5.94 -27.75 -8.43
N PHE A 230 5.72 -27.98 -7.13
CA PHE A 230 6.26 -27.12 -6.07
C PHE A 230 7.78 -27.16 -6.03
N LEU A 231 8.37 -28.36 -6.08
CA LEU A 231 9.82 -28.58 -6.00
C LEU A 231 10.55 -27.98 -7.21
N SER A 232 10.03 -28.23 -8.42
CA SER A 232 10.48 -27.56 -9.66
C SER A 232 10.40 -26.05 -9.54
N ARG A 233 9.27 -25.50 -9.06
CA ARG A 233 9.10 -24.05 -8.87
C ARG A 233 10.01 -23.46 -7.79
N SER A 234 10.42 -24.23 -6.77
CA SER A 234 11.40 -23.80 -5.76
C SER A 234 12.78 -23.63 -6.40
N GLN A 235 13.26 -24.66 -7.10
CA GLN A 235 14.54 -24.62 -7.84
C GLN A 235 14.56 -23.48 -8.86
N ASP A 236 13.43 -23.28 -9.55
CA ASP A 236 13.23 -22.22 -10.53
C ASP A 236 13.23 -20.80 -9.90
N LEU A 237 12.92 -20.68 -8.61
CA LEU A 237 13.04 -19.44 -7.82
C LEU A 237 14.45 -19.27 -7.23
N GLU A 238 15.05 -20.34 -6.70
CA GLU A 238 16.42 -20.37 -6.16
C GLU A 238 17.45 -19.96 -7.22
N HIS A 239 17.34 -20.49 -8.45
CA HIS A 239 18.20 -20.07 -9.57
C HIS A 239 18.02 -18.58 -9.88
N LYS A 240 16.77 -18.06 -9.87
CA LYS A 240 16.50 -16.63 -10.12
C LYS A 240 17.04 -15.74 -8.99
N LEU A 241 16.95 -16.21 -7.74
CA LEU A 241 17.50 -15.54 -6.56
C LEU A 241 19.03 -15.46 -6.67
N SER A 242 19.71 -16.59 -6.91
CA SER A 242 21.17 -16.63 -7.08
C SER A 242 21.65 -15.79 -8.28
N THR A 243 20.88 -15.76 -9.37
CA THR A 243 21.18 -14.84 -10.51
C THR A 243 21.12 -13.38 -10.06
N LYS A 244 20.15 -13.00 -9.21
CA LYS A 244 20.04 -11.62 -8.69
C LYS A 244 21.06 -11.29 -7.61
N GLU A 245 21.54 -12.26 -6.84
CA GLU A 245 22.69 -12.06 -5.94
C GLU A 245 23.96 -11.71 -6.75
N HIS A 246 24.26 -12.45 -7.83
CA HIS A 246 25.38 -12.14 -8.71
C HIS A 246 25.24 -10.77 -9.40
N GLU A 247 24.03 -10.36 -9.80
CA GLU A 247 23.78 -9.00 -10.31
C GLU A 247 24.04 -7.92 -9.24
N LEU A 248 23.62 -8.15 -8.00
CA LEU A 248 23.83 -7.22 -6.88
C LEU A 248 25.32 -7.09 -6.51
N ASP A 249 26.08 -8.18 -6.47
CA ASP A 249 27.52 -8.16 -6.23
C ASP A 249 28.26 -7.38 -7.33
N LEU A 250 27.88 -7.56 -8.59
CA LEU A 250 28.46 -6.81 -9.71
C LEU A 250 28.15 -5.30 -9.60
N LEU A 251 26.92 -4.94 -9.20
CA LEU A 251 26.54 -3.55 -8.93
C LEU A 251 27.30 -2.97 -7.73
N PHE A 252 27.52 -3.74 -6.67
CA PHE A 252 28.25 -3.31 -5.48
C PHE A 252 29.74 -3.07 -5.78
N GLN A 253 30.36 -3.95 -6.59
CA GLN A 253 31.72 -3.73 -7.11
C GLN A 253 31.80 -2.46 -7.98
N LYS A 254 30.80 -2.22 -8.84
CA LYS A 254 30.72 -1.01 -9.67
C LYS A 254 30.55 0.25 -8.82
N GLN A 255 29.68 0.23 -7.81
CA GLN A 255 29.52 1.33 -6.85
C GLN A 255 30.85 1.63 -6.15
N LYS A 256 31.52 0.60 -5.59
CA LYS A 256 32.80 0.76 -4.89
C LYS A 256 33.89 1.38 -5.77
N ARG A 257 33.91 1.06 -7.08
CA ARG A 257 34.81 1.68 -8.06
C ARG A 257 34.46 3.15 -8.33
N LEU A 258 33.18 3.48 -8.49
CA LEU A 258 32.73 4.86 -8.67
C LEU A 258 32.99 5.72 -7.41
N GLU A 259 32.77 5.17 -6.21
CA GLU A 259 33.11 5.85 -4.96
C GLU A 259 34.61 6.15 -4.85
N PHE A 260 35.48 5.25 -5.31
CA PHE A 260 36.92 5.49 -5.34
C PHE A 260 37.28 6.63 -6.31
N GLN A 261 36.77 6.60 -7.54
CA GLN A 261 36.98 7.66 -8.53
C GLN A 261 36.45 9.03 -8.06
N CYS A 262 35.28 9.06 -7.39
CA CYS A 262 34.76 10.28 -6.78
C CYS A 262 35.65 10.82 -5.66
N ARG A 263 36.33 9.95 -4.89
CA ARG A 263 37.29 10.37 -3.86
C ARG A 263 38.57 10.93 -4.49
N GLU A 264 39.13 10.28 -5.51
CA GLU A 264 40.31 10.78 -6.25
C GLU A 264 40.04 12.17 -6.86
N LEU A 265 38.97 12.31 -7.65
CA LEU A 265 38.55 13.59 -8.24
C LEU A 265 38.27 14.67 -7.17
N SER A 266 37.85 14.28 -5.95
CA SER A 266 37.68 15.23 -4.84
C SER A 266 39.01 15.69 -4.22
N SER A 267 40.05 14.84 -4.23
CA SER A 267 41.42 15.21 -3.81
C SER A 267 42.05 16.14 -4.83
N GLU A 268 42.02 15.78 -6.12
CA GLU A 268 42.52 16.62 -7.22
C GLU A 268 41.83 17.99 -7.23
N ARG A 269 40.52 18.04 -7.02
CA ARG A 269 39.75 19.29 -6.89
C ARG A 269 40.10 20.09 -5.64
N GLN A 270 40.63 19.47 -4.59
CA GLN A 270 41.08 20.18 -3.39
C GLN A 270 42.53 20.67 -3.53
N GLU A 271 43.40 19.89 -4.15
CA GLU A 271 44.78 20.27 -4.48
C GLU A 271 44.82 21.44 -5.47
N THR A 272 44.03 21.37 -6.55
CA THR A 272 43.91 22.47 -7.52
C THR A 272 43.32 23.75 -6.91
N LYS A 273 42.40 23.66 -5.93
CA LYS A 273 41.98 24.85 -5.15
C LYS A 273 43.14 25.46 -4.36
N VAL A 274 43.93 24.63 -3.66
CA VAL A 274 45.09 25.10 -2.88
C VAL A 274 46.14 25.74 -3.79
N GLN A 275 46.37 25.18 -4.98
CA GLN A 275 47.23 25.79 -6.01
C GLN A 275 46.67 27.14 -6.48
N ASN A 276 45.37 27.23 -6.80
CA ASN A 276 44.73 28.49 -7.18
C ASN A 276 44.77 29.55 -6.07
N MET A 277 44.65 29.17 -4.80
CA MET A 277 44.82 30.11 -3.67
C MET A 277 46.24 30.65 -3.59
N LYS A 278 47.27 29.81 -3.78
CA LYS A 278 48.68 30.25 -3.82
C LYS A 278 48.97 31.16 -5.03
N LEU A 279 48.44 30.82 -6.21
CA LEU A 279 48.56 31.65 -7.41
C LEU A 279 47.85 33.00 -7.23
N LYS A 280 46.70 33.03 -6.55
CA LYS A 280 46.02 34.28 -6.20
C LYS A 280 46.85 35.12 -5.22
N GLN A 281 47.39 34.52 -4.15
CA GLN A 281 48.24 35.24 -3.18
C GLN A 281 49.49 35.84 -3.84
N THR A 282 50.20 35.07 -4.66
CA THR A 282 51.39 35.56 -5.40
C THR A 282 51.03 36.64 -6.44
N ASN A 283 49.85 36.57 -7.06
CA ASN A 283 49.37 37.64 -7.94
C ASN A 283 48.98 38.92 -7.16
N GLU A 284 48.41 38.78 -5.97
CA GLU A 284 48.14 39.91 -5.04
C GLU A 284 49.43 40.51 -4.46
N GLU A 285 50.50 39.73 -4.32
CA GLU A 285 51.85 40.19 -3.97
C GLU A 285 52.46 40.99 -5.14
N LEU A 286 52.55 40.39 -6.32
CA LEU A 286 53.07 41.06 -7.53
C LEU A 286 52.30 42.34 -7.90
N SER A 287 50.98 42.37 -7.65
CA SER A 287 50.18 43.59 -7.85
C SER A 287 50.57 44.72 -6.90
N ARG A 288 50.80 44.41 -5.61
CA ARG A 288 51.27 45.40 -4.62
C ARG A 288 52.69 45.89 -4.92
N ASP A 289 53.58 45.01 -5.36
CA ASP A 289 54.95 45.37 -5.74
C ASP A 289 54.97 46.25 -7.01
N LEU A 290 54.05 46.00 -7.95
CA LEU A 290 53.84 46.85 -9.12
C LEU A 290 53.24 48.22 -8.75
N GLU A 291 52.29 48.27 -7.82
CA GLU A 291 51.75 49.53 -7.27
C GLU A 291 52.84 50.34 -6.54
N HIS A 292 53.69 49.69 -5.74
CA HIS A 292 54.82 50.32 -5.04
C HIS A 292 55.82 50.92 -6.02
N THR A 293 56.32 50.12 -6.96
CA THR A 293 57.29 50.58 -7.97
C THR A 293 56.71 51.65 -8.90
N SER A 294 55.39 51.62 -9.16
CA SER A 294 54.71 52.72 -9.88
C SER A 294 54.62 54.01 -9.06
N GLN A 295 54.51 53.94 -7.73
CA GLN A 295 54.53 55.11 -6.85
C GLN A 295 55.96 55.69 -6.72
N GLU A 296 56.97 54.84 -6.58
CA GLU A 296 58.38 55.24 -6.60
C GLU A 296 58.75 55.93 -7.93
N LEU A 297 58.30 55.38 -9.06
CA LEU A 297 58.50 55.98 -10.38
C LEU A 297 57.81 57.35 -10.51
N ALA A 298 56.59 57.52 -9.97
CA ALA A 298 55.90 58.80 -9.97
C ALA A 298 56.63 59.86 -9.14
N LEU A 299 57.13 59.51 -7.95
CA LEU A 299 57.94 60.40 -7.11
C LEU A 299 59.27 60.76 -7.78
N ALA A 300 59.92 59.83 -8.48
CA ALA A 300 61.13 60.10 -9.25
C ALA A 300 60.85 61.03 -10.45
N GLN A 301 59.69 60.88 -11.12
CA GLN A 301 59.26 61.79 -12.19
C GLN A 301 58.98 63.21 -11.65
N GLU A 302 58.34 63.34 -10.49
CA GLU A 302 58.11 64.64 -9.83
C GLU A 302 59.43 65.33 -9.44
N GLN A 303 60.39 64.59 -8.88
CA GLN A 303 61.72 65.11 -8.58
C GLN A 303 62.47 65.56 -9.84
N LEU A 304 62.38 64.80 -10.95
CA LEU A 304 62.98 65.19 -12.23
C LEU A 304 62.32 66.45 -12.81
N ALA A 305 60.99 66.59 -12.71
CA ALA A 305 60.28 67.79 -13.16
C ALA A 305 60.70 69.03 -12.36
N LEU A 306 60.83 68.92 -11.03
CA LEU A 306 61.28 70.01 -10.16
C LEU A 306 62.74 70.40 -10.43
N LEU A 307 63.62 69.43 -10.75
CA LEU A 307 64.99 69.72 -11.18
C LEU A 307 65.05 70.37 -12.59
N GLN A 308 64.16 70.00 -13.50
CA GLN A 308 64.02 70.67 -14.81
C GLN A 308 63.51 72.12 -14.66
N GLU A 309 62.57 72.36 -13.74
CA GLU A 309 62.13 73.72 -13.41
C GLU A 309 63.26 74.57 -12.79
N GLN A 310 64.04 73.99 -11.87
CA GLN A 310 65.22 74.67 -11.32
C GLN A 310 66.28 74.97 -12.38
N ALA A 311 66.54 74.05 -13.31
CA ALA A 311 67.47 74.27 -14.41
C ALA A 311 67.00 75.42 -15.34
N SER A 312 65.73 75.40 -15.75
CA SER A 312 65.16 76.46 -16.60
C SER A 312 65.19 77.84 -15.93
N ARG A 313 64.88 77.94 -14.63
CA ARG A 313 65.01 79.20 -13.87
C ARG A 313 66.45 79.70 -13.80
N LEU A 314 67.43 78.82 -13.61
CA LEU A 314 68.85 79.20 -13.60
C LEU A 314 69.32 79.66 -15.00
N ASP A 315 68.79 79.07 -16.07
CA ASP A 315 69.09 79.51 -17.44
C ASP A 315 68.36 80.83 -17.79
N GLU A 316 67.13 81.08 -17.32
CA GLU A 316 66.47 82.40 -17.38
C GLU A 316 67.28 83.47 -16.63
N GLU A 317 67.76 83.18 -15.42
CA GLU A 317 68.62 84.09 -14.64
C GLU A 317 69.93 84.40 -15.37
N ARG A 318 70.56 83.38 -15.98
CA ARG A 318 71.77 83.53 -16.82
C ARG A 318 71.50 84.37 -18.07
N GLU A 319 70.38 84.18 -18.75
CA GLU A 319 70.00 85.02 -19.89
C GLU A 319 69.84 86.48 -19.44
N ILE A 320 69.11 86.73 -18.35
CA ILE A 320 68.91 88.09 -17.81
C ILE A 320 70.27 88.74 -17.44
N GLU A 321 71.19 88.00 -16.82
CA GLU A 321 72.54 88.50 -16.51
C GLU A 321 73.36 88.75 -17.79
N MET A 322 73.31 87.85 -18.77
CA MET A 322 73.95 88.02 -20.07
C MET A 322 73.42 89.25 -20.82
N TYR A 323 72.10 89.49 -20.79
CA TYR A 323 71.48 90.70 -21.34
C TYR A 323 71.98 91.96 -20.62
N ARG A 324 72.06 91.96 -19.27
CA ARG A 324 72.59 93.10 -18.49
C ARG A 324 74.06 93.39 -18.81
N ILE A 325 74.91 92.37 -18.88
CA ILE A 325 76.33 92.49 -19.23
C ILE A 325 76.47 93.03 -20.66
N THR A 326 75.70 92.50 -21.61
CA THR A 326 75.70 92.94 -23.00
C THR A 326 75.24 94.40 -23.13
N GLU A 327 74.18 94.80 -22.43
CA GLU A 327 73.69 96.19 -22.42
C GLU A 327 74.71 97.14 -21.78
N GLY A 328 75.36 96.74 -20.68
CA GLY A 328 76.48 97.46 -20.08
C GLY A 328 77.63 97.68 -21.06
N LEU A 329 78.04 96.62 -21.77
CA LEU A 329 79.08 96.68 -22.79
C LEU A 329 78.70 97.59 -23.98
N GLN A 330 77.42 97.64 -24.39
CA GLN A 330 76.97 98.61 -25.40
C GLN A 330 76.95 100.05 -24.87
N ARG A 331 76.64 100.29 -23.58
CA ARG A 331 76.76 101.62 -22.94
C ARG A 331 78.22 102.08 -22.91
N GLU A 332 79.15 101.20 -22.54
CA GLU A 332 80.59 101.50 -22.57
C GLU A 332 81.07 101.76 -24.01
N ARG A 333 80.74 100.88 -24.95
CA ARG A 333 81.08 101.04 -26.38
C ARG A 333 80.55 102.35 -26.96
N THR A 334 79.31 102.75 -26.63
CA THR A 334 78.74 104.03 -27.12
C THR A 334 79.33 105.24 -26.40
N SER A 335 79.80 105.10 -25.16
CA SER A 335 80.59 106.13 -24.47
C SER A 335 81.97 106.30 -25.12
N LEU A 336 82.67 105.19 -25.40
CA LEU A 336 83.96 105.17 -26.09
C LEU A 336 83.87 105.71 -27.52
N LEU A 337 82.78 105.41 -28.25
CA LEU A 337 82.51 106.01 -29.56
C LEU A 337 82.31 107.53 -29.46
N LYS A 338 81.55 108.03 -28.47
CA LYS A 338 81.42 109.48 -28.24
C LYS A 338 82.74 110.14 -27.88
N GLN A 339 83.61 109.47 -27.11
CA GLN A 339 84.97 109.98 -26.84
C GLN A 339 85.84 109.99 -28.10
N LEU A 340 85.75 108.94 -28.93
CA LEU A 340 86.45 108.87 -30.23
C LEU A 340 85.96 109.97 -31.18
N ASP A 341 84.66 110.23 -31.23
CA ASP A 341 84.07 111.27 -32.08
C ASP A 341 84.38 112.69 -31.55
N LEU A 342 84.43 112.90 -30.23
CA LEU A 342 84.94 114.14 -29.64
C LEU A 342 86.44 114.37 -29.97
N LEU A 343 87.25 113.31 -29.95
CA LEU A 343 88.65 113.35 -30.37
C LEU A 343 88.80 113.59 -31.88
N ARG A 344 87.90 113.05 -32.71
CA ARG A 344 87.84 113.34 -34.16
C ARG A 344 87.43 114.79 -34.41
N GLU A 345 86.47 115.33 -33.67
CA GLU A 345 86.00 116.70 -33.79
C GLU A 345 87.05 117.70 -33.29
N MET A 346 87.80 117.37 -32.23
CA MET A 346 89.02 118.12 -31.86
C MET A 346 90.11 118.03 -32.93
N ASN A 347 90.41 116.85 -33.49
CA ASN A 347 91.40 116.73 -34.57
C ASN A 347 90.96 117.44 -35.86
N LYS A 348 89.64 117.54 -36.09
CA LYS A 348 89.06 118.33 -37.17
C LYS A 348 89.23 119.83 -36.88
N HIS A 349 88.88 120.31 -35.69
CA HIS A 349 89.14 121.69 -35.29
C HIS A 349 90.62 122.08 -35.40
N LEU A 350 91.54 121.19 -35.02
CA LEU A 350 92.99 121.42 -35.18
C LEU A 350 93.45 121.45 -36.64
N ARG A 351 92.70 120.85 -37.59
CA ARG A 351 92.93 121.01 -39.03
C ARG A 351 92.27 122.29 -39.55
N ASP A 352 91.03 122.56 -39.18
CA ASP A 352 90.27 123.76 -39.55
C ASP A 352 91.00 125.06 -39.06
N GLU A 353 91.68 125.02 -37.90
CA GLU A 353 92.55 126.11 -37.40
C GLU A 353 93.93 126.18 -38.08
N HIS A 354 94.44 125.07 -38.63
CA HIS A 354 95.70 125.05 -39.38
C HIS A 354 95.52 125.56 -40.82
N ASP A 355 94.44 125.14 -41.47
CA ASP A 355 94.13 125.45 -42.87
C ASP A 355 93.68 126.92 -43.08
N THR A 356 93.42 127.66 -42.01
CA THR A 356 93.06 129.09 -42.06
C THR A 356 94.24 130.06 -42.11
N TYR A 357 95.49 129.58 -41.99
CA TYR A 357 96.68 130.45 -41.88
C TYR A 357 97.84 130.18 -42.86
N SER A 358 97.71 129.32 -43.88
CA SER A 358 98.72 129.20 -44.94
C SER A 358 98.16 128.80 -46.31
N GLN A 359 98.22 129.72 -47.27
CA GLN A 359 98.26 129.39 -48.69
C GLN A 359 99.71 129.05 -49.09
N VAL A 360 99.94 127.99 -49.87
CA VAL A 360 100.82 127.95 -51.08
C VAL A 360 101.07 126.51 -51.58
N SER A 361 100.97 126.34 -52.90
CA SER A 361 101.55 125.29 -53.78
C SER A 361 101.01 123.84 -53.80
N ALA A 362 101.05 123.31 -55.03
CA ALA A 362 101.22 121.92 -55.48
C ALA A 362 100.14 120.84 -55.20
N GLY A 363 99.78 120.14 -56.29
CA GLY A 363 99.60 118.67 -56.33
C GLY A 363 100.65 118.09 -57.31
N PRO A 364 100.48 116.89 -57.90
CA PRO A 364 99.32 115.97 -57.86
C PRO A 364 99.76 114.51 -57.49
N ASP A 365 99.07 113.51 -58.07
CA ASP A 365 99.50 112.11 -58.34
C ASP A 365 99.37 111.01 -57.24
N ASP A 366 98.36 110.14 -57.47
CA ASP A 366 98.32 108.65 -57.59
C ASP A 366 99.23 107.65 -56.83
N GLU A 367 98.82 106.37 -56.95
CA GLU A 367 99.42 105.08 -56.53
C GLU A 367 99.46 104.76 -55.01
N GLU A 368 99.52 103.51 -54.51
CA GLU A 368 98.97 102.15 -54.76
C GLU A 368 99.63 101.25 -53.65
N GLU A 369 99.44 99.92 -53.64
CA GLU A 369 100.18 98.89 -52.85
C GLU A 369 99.94 98.81 -51.30
N VAL A 370 100.04 97.65 -50.62
CA VAL A 370 99.81 96.24 -51.02
C VAL A 370 99.52 95.33 -49.78
N LEU A 371 99.06 94.09 -50.00
CA LEU A 371 98.73 93.04 -49.00
C LEU A 371 99.97 92.44 -48.26
N PRO A 372 99.81 91.86 -47.05
CA PRO A 372 99.69 90.38 -46.95
C PRO A 372 98.76 89.89 -45.79
N GLN A 373 97.85 88.94 -45.99
CA GLN A 373 98.03 87.47 -46.04
C GLN A 373 98.72 86.77 -44.84
N CYS A 374 97.95 85.94 -44.11
CA CYS A 374 98.26 84.52 -43.81
C CYS A 374 96.98 83.74 -43.39
N LYS A 375 96.54 82.74 -44.18
CA LYS A 375 96.73 81.26 -43.98
C LYS A 375 95.77 80.66 -42.92
N ARG A 376 94.78 79.83 -43.31
CA ARG A 376 94.83 78.34 -43.54
C ARG A 376 94.96 77.55 -42.21
N ARG A 377 94.27 76.42 -41.98
CA ARG A 377 93.56 75.47 -42.89
C ARG A 377 92.60 74.52 -42.13
N ASP A 378 91.87 73.73 -42.92
CA ASP A 378 91.18 72.46 -42.61
C ASP A 378 92.10 71.43 -41.86
N MET A 379 91.68 70.28 -41.28
CA MET A 379 90.66 69.29 -41.73
C MET A 379 90.47 68.10 -40.73
N MET A 380 89.23 67.57 -40.53
CA MET A 380 88.82 66.19 -40.08
C MET A 380 89.44 65.54 -38.79
N SER A 381 89.01 64.39 -38.22
CA SER A 381 88.12 63.24 -38.61
C SER A 381 87.48 62.47 -37.41
N GLY A 382 86.39 61.70 -37.63
CA GLY A 382 85.82 60.64 -36.72
C GLY A 382 84.50 61.05 -36.03
N GLN A 383 83.34 60.36 -36.10
CA GLN A 383 82.94 58.96 -35.80
C GLN A 383 83.26 58.55 -34.35
N ALA A 384 82.35 57.97 -33.54
CA ALA A 384 81.16 57.11 -33.76
C ALA A 384 79.84 57.74 -33.18
N VAL A 385 78.58 57.43 -33.56
CA VAL A 385 77.85 56.14 -33.73
C VAL A 385 77.68 55.42 -32.37
N VAL A 386 76.49 55.09 -31.83
CA VAL A 386 75.05 55.22 -32.21
C VAL A 386 74.20 55.00 -30.92
N ASP A 387 72.90 55.28 -30.71
CA ASP A 387 71.76 55.87 -31.47
C ASP A 387 70.85 56.62 -30.43
N GLY A 388 69.52 56.86 -30.50
CA GLY A 388 68.46 56.61 -31.49
C GLY A 388 67.02 56.76 -30.93
N PRO A 389 66.33 57.91 -31.11
CA PRO A 389 64.92 58.16 -30.72
C PRO A 389 64.00 58.09 -31.98
N PRO A 390 62.78 58.69 -32.07
CA PRO A 390 61.80 59.14 -31.08
C PRO A 390 60.39 58.50 -31.32
N SER A 391 59.35 59.12 -30.77
CA SER A 391 57.92 58.82 -30.96
C SER A 391 57.34 59.23 -32.34
N SER A 392 56.23 58.61 -32.78
CA SER A 392 54.93 59.31 -32.95
C SER A 392 53.78 58.49 -33.61
N SER A 393 52.56 58.85 -33.19
CA SER A 393 51.21 58.74 -33.77
C SER A 393 50.84 57.94 -35.06
N HIS A 394 49.78 57.13 -34.87
CA HIS A 394 48.51 57.04 -35.67
C HIS A 394 48.31 56.09 -36.90
N ARG A 395 47.23 55.29 -36.75
CA ARG A 395 46.12 55.01 -37.72
C ARG A 395 46.28 53.95 -38.85
N LEU A 396 45.63 52.79 -38.60
CA LEU A 396 44.76 51.97 -39.48
C LEU A 396 44.99 51.92 -41.03
N GLN A 397 45.24 50.71 -41.59
CA GLN A 397 44.24 49.95 -42.40
C GLN A 397 44.75 48.58 -42.99
N ARG A 398 44.14 47.47 -42.50
CA ARG A 398 43.45 46.34 -43.20
C ARG A 398 43.98 45.60 -44.48
N ILE A 399 43.69 44.28 -44.52
CA ILE A 399 43.65 43.25 -45.64
C ILE A 399 44.99 42.94 -46.36
N ILE A 400 45.34 41.75 -46.91
CA ILE A 400 44.73 40.42 -47.28
C ILE A 400 45.74 39.30 -46.88
N SER A 401 45.45 38.24 -46.09
CA SER A 401 44.86 36.88 -46.38
C SER A 401 45.70 35.90 -47.25
N ILE A 402 45.36 34.60 -47.18
CA ILE A 402 45.87 33.41 -47.91
C ILE A 402 47.02 32.69 -47.16
N GLU A 403 46.79 31.66 -46.31
CA GLU A 403 46.17 30.31 -46.51
C GLU A 403 47.11 29.35 -47.31
N GLU A 404 47.40 28.07 -47.00
CA GLU A 404 46.93 26.94 -46.12
C GLU A 404 48.17 26.04 -45.79
N ASP A 405 48.25 24.96 -44.99
CA ASP A 405 47.51 24.26 -43.88
C ASP A 405 48.42 23.10 -43.36
N HIS A 406 48.08 22.34 -42.29
CA HIS A 406 48.08 20.84 -42.25
C HIS A 406 47.60 20.20 -40.91
N LEU A 407 47.19 18.92 -40.98
CA LEU A 407 46.69 18.01 -39.92
C LEU A 407 47.46 16.65 -39.96
N PRO A 408 47.31 15.64 -39.03
CA PRO A 408 46.12 15.34 -38.21
C PRO A 408 46.27 14.79 -36.75
N GLY A 409 45.23 15.05 -35.93
CA GLY A 409 44.37 13.99 -35.37
C GLY A 409 44.61 13.41 -33.96
N LEU A 410 43.80 13.84 -32.98
CA LEU A 410 43.17 12.98 -31.95
C LEU A 410 41.97 13.67 -31.25
N LEU A 411 41.12 12.90 -30.56
CA LEU A 411 40.07 13.30 -29.59
C LEU A 411 38.82 14.07 -30.07
N GLN A 412 37.88 13.31 -30.67
CA GLN A 412 36.64 12.84 -30.02
C GLN A 412 35.61 13.81 -29.36
N ASP A 413 34.34 13.61 -29.76
CA ASP A 413 33.02 13.87 -29.13
C ASP A 413 32.75 15.15 -28.32
N GLY A 414 31.65 15.83 -28.66
CA GLY A 414 31.15 17.01 -27.95
C GLY A 414 29.88 16.77 -27.13
N TYR A 415 29.65 17.62 -26.13
CA TYR A 415 28.35 17.96 -25.56
C TYR A 415 28.34 19.44 -25.20
N GLN A 416 27.27 20.16 -25.53
CA GLN A 416 27.15 21.60 -25.32
C GLN A 416 26.06 21.91 -24.31
N THR A 417 26.45 22.39 -23.12
CA THR A 417 25.54 22.85 -22.07
C THR A 417 26.01 24.21 -21.57
N GLN A 418 25.24 25.26 -21.82
CA GLN A 418 25.51 26.59 -21.26
C GLN A 418 25.03 26.65 -19.80
N LEU A 419 25.73 27.43 -18.98
CA LEU A 419 25.44 27.59 -17.56
C LEU A 419 25.82 29.00 -17.14
N GLN A 420 24.85 29.93 -17.14
CA GLN A 420 25.04 31.25 -16.52
C GLN A 420 23.72 31.96 -16.14
N ASP A 421 23.85 32.74 -15.08
CA ASP A 421 23.05 33.85 -14.56
C ASP A 421 21.56 33.68 -14.17
N TRP A 422 21.32 34.00 -12.89
CA TRP A 422 20.04 34.26 -12.24
C TRP A 422 20.12 35.66 -11.60
N SER A 423 19.42 36.66 -12.16
CA SER A 423 19.13 37.93 -11.46
C SER A 423 18.13 38.79 -12.24
N GLU A 424 17.12 39.29 -11.52
CA GLU A 424 16.33 40.52 -11.82
C GLU A 424 15.45 40.54 -13.10
N ALA A 425 14.28 41.19 -13.13
CA ALA A 425 13.39 41.68 -12.06
C ALA A 425 11.97 41.95 -12.63
N GLU A 426 10.95 41.98 -11.74
CA GLU A 426 9.65 42.70 -11.89
C GLU A 426 8.71 42.34 -13.08
N GLU A 427 7.39 42.55 -13.05
CA GLU A 427 6.41 42.81 -11.98
C GLU A 427 5.04 42.20 -12.38
N GLY A 428 4.11 41.96 -11.43
CA GLY A 428 2.79 41.43 -11.79
C GLY A 428 1.91 40.92 -10.63
N MET A 429 1.34 41.83 -9.82
CA MET A 429 0.42 41.46 -8.74
C MET A 429 -0.96 40.96 -9.23
N VAL A 430 -1.37 39.77 -8.78
CA VAL A 430 -2.60 39.60 -7.97
C VAL A 430 -2.33 38.53 -6.91
N GLY A 431 -2.33 38.91 -5.63
CA GLY A 431 -1.95 38.00 -4.54
C GLY A 431 -3.10 37.16 -3.99
N HIS A 432 -2.77 36.01 -3.40
CA HIS A 432 -3.46 35.40 -2.27
C HIS A 432 -2.42 34.81 -1.32
N SER A 433 -2.51 35.11 -0.02
CA SER A 433 -1.48 34.77 0.96
C SER A 433 -1.60 33.32 1.45
N ALA A 434 -0.73 32.43 0.96
CA ALA A 434 -0.58 31.08 1.49
C ALA A 434 0.17 31.10 2.83
N SER A 435 -0.54 31.31 3.93
CA SER A 435 0.01 31.15 5.27
C SER A 435 0.41 29.68 5.52
N LYS A 436 1.55 29.47 6.21
CA LYS A 436 1.86 28.14 6.79
C LYS A 436 0.92 27.90 7.98
N GLY A 437 -0.30 27.47 7.67
CA GLY A 437 -1.28 27.05 8.67
C GLY A 437 -0.76 25.88 9.49
N VAL A 438 -0.96 25.93 10.80
CA VAL A 438 -0.90 24.74 11.65
C VAL A 438 -1.94 23.76 11.10
N ALA A 439 -1.52 22.52 10.83
CA ALA A 439 -2.45 21.50 10.34
C ALA A 439 -3.46 21.17 11.46
N SER A 440 -4.69 21.67 11.32
CA SER A 440 -5.81 21.26 12.16
C SER A 440 -6.02 19.76 12.02
N ALA A 441 -6.46 19.11 13.10
CA ALA A 441 -6.96 17.74 12.99
C ALA A 441 -8.08 17.67 11.93
N PRO A 442 -8.18 16.59 11.14
CA PRO A 442 -9.27 16.44 10.18
C PRO A 442 -10.61 16.33 10.92
N ASP A 443 -11.65 16.99 10.40
CA ASP A 443 -13.00 16.98 10.98
C ASP A 443 -13.62 15.58 10.98
N ARG A 444 -13.23 14.76 10.00
CA ARG A 444 -13.75 13.40 9.74
C ARG A 444 -12.65 12.47 9.26
N LEU A 445 -12.81 11.18 9.57
CA LEU A 445 -11.85 10.13 9.25
C LEU A 445 -12.62 8.91 8.73
N PHE A 446 -12.39 8.52 7.47
CA PHE A 446 -13.09 7.40 6.83
C PHE A 446 -12.13 6.31 6.37
N LYS A 447 -12.45 5.06 6.67
CA LYS A 447 -11.72 3.86 6.23
C LYS A 447 -12.25 3.35 4.90
N VAL A 448 -11.42 3.46 3.87
CA VAL A 448 -11.68 3.02 2.51
C VAL A 448 -10.79 1.82 2.16
N VAL A 449 -11.39 0.71 1.75
CA VAL A 449 -10.67 -0.52 1.38
C VAL A 449 -10.67 -0.71 -0.14
N LEU A 450 -9.48 -0.88 -0.74
CA LEU A 450 -9.32 -1.11 -2.17
C LEU A 450 -9.18 -2.61 -2.46
N VAL A 451 -10.05 -3.16 -3.30
CA VAL A 451 -10.08 -4.58 -3.70
C VAL A 451 -10.16 -4.75 -5.21
N GLY A 452 -9.88 -5.97 -5.68
CA GLY A 452 -9.69 -6.26 -7.11
C GLY A 452 -8.48 -7.16 -7.34
N ASN A 453 -8.42 -7.81 -8.50
CA ASN A 453 -7.42 -8.82 -8.85
C ASN A 453 -5.97 -8.27 -8.83
N SER A 454 -4.99 -9.17 -8.95
CA SER A 454 -3.59 -8.80 -9.13
C SER A 454 -3.39 -7.99 -10.42
N SER A 455 -2.36 -7.13 -10.46
CA SER A 455 -1.97 -6.28 -11.61
C SER A 455 -2.99 -5.24 -12.14
N VAL A 456 -4.20 -5.12 -11.56
CA VAL A 456 -5.17 -4.06 -11.93
C VAL A 456 -4.74 -2.65 -11.53
N GLY A 457 -3.66 -2.51 -10.73
CA GLY A 457 -3.00 -1.23 -10.44
C GLY A 457 -3.48 -0.49 -9.19
N LYS A 458 -4.10 -1.15 -8.21
CA LYS A 458 -4.58 -0.56 -6.94
C LYS A 458 -3.49 0.26 -6.22
N THR A 459 -2.32 -0.34 -6.00
CA THR A 459 -1.14 0.29 -5.40
C THR A 459 -0.65 1.49 -6.21
N SER A 460 -0.66 1.40 -7.54
CA SER A 460 -0.25 2.49 -8.43
C SER A 460 -1.22 3.66 -8.39
N LEU A 461 -2.52 3.38 -8.28
CA LEU A 461 -3.58 4.38 -8.11
C LEU A 461 -3.45 5.10 -6.76
N LEU A 462 -3.15 4.37 -5.68
CA LEU A 462 -2.89 4.94 -4.36
C LEU A 462 -1.62 5.80 -4.32
N ARG A 463 -0.51 5.36 -4.92
CA ARG A 463 0.71 6.19 -5.04
C ARG A 463 0.45 7.45 -5.87
N ARG A 464 -0.33 7.36 -6.95
CA ARG A 464 -0.72 8.52 -7.76
C ARG A 464 -1.60 9.51 -6.99
N PHE A 465 -2.51 9.02 -6.16
CA PHE A 465 -3.40 9.85 -5.33
C PHE A 465 -2.71 10.47 -4.10
N CYS A 466 -1.89 9.68 -3.38
CA CYS A 466 -1.18 10.14 -2.18
C CYS A 466 0.04 10.99 -2.51
N ASP A 467 0.90 10.50 -3.41
CA ASP A 467 2.27 10.98 -3.61
C ASP A 467 2.41 11.76 -4.93
N GLY A 468 1.36 11.82 -5.75
CA GLY A 468 1.41 12.39 -7.10
C GLY A 468 2.22 11.58 -8.11
N SER A 469 2.79 10.42 -7.73
CA SER A 469 3.78 9.68 -8.53
C SER A 469 3.24 8.39 -9.15
N PHE A 470 3.87 7.92 -10.22
CA PHE A 470 3.60 6.62 -10.86
C PHE A 470 4.90 5.91 -11.19
N HIS A 471 4.95 4.60 -10.96
CA HIS A 471 6.13 3.77 -11.16
C HIS A 471 5.76 2.58 -12.06
N PRO A 472 6.21 2.53 -13.34
CA PRO A 472 6.01 1.37 -14.20
C PRO A 472 6.73 0.15 -13.60
N GLY A 473 6.18 -1.05 -13.81
CA GLY A 473 6.75 -2.28 -13.23
C GLY A 473 6.58 -2.41 -11.71
N THR A 474 5.58 -1.73 -11.10
CA THR A 474 5.22 -1.92 -9.68
C THR A 474 4.99 -3.41 -9.39
N SER A 475 5.75 -3.96 -8.43
CA SER A 475 5.66 -5.36 -8.00
C SER A 475 4.32 -5.69 -7.33
N ALA A 476 3.98 -6.99 -7.28
CA ALA A 476 2.76 -7.45 -6.63
C ALA A 476 2.80 -7.18 -5.12
N THR A 477 1.77 -6.52 -4.59
CA THR A 477 1.62 -6.24 -3.15
C THR A 477 1.62 -7.53 -2.35
N VAL A 478 2.50 -7.62 -1.36
CA VAL A 478 2.53 -8.70 -0.36
C VAL A 478 1.85 -8.18 0.90
N GLY A 479 0.82 -8.88 1.39
CA GLY A 479 0.02 -8.42 2.53
C GLY A 479 -0.89 -7.24 2.16
N ILE A 480 -0.82 -6.17 2.95
CA ILE A 480 -1.71 -4.99 2.87
C ILE A 480 -0.88 -3.73 3.15
N ASP A 481 -0.99 -2.69 2.31
CA ASP A 481 -0.39 -1.36 2.53
C ASP A 481 -1.45 -0.40 3.12
N TYR A 482 -1.03 0.56 3.93
CA TYR A 482 -1.89 1.51 4.63
C TYR A 482 -1.38 2.94 4.44
N ARG A 483 -2.24 3.83 3.95
CA ARG A 483 -1.91 5.24 3.69
C ARG A 483 -3.03 6.16 4.15
N VAL A 484 -2.68 7.38 4.56
CA VAL A 484 -3.67 8.41 4.92
C VAL A 484 -3.51 9.61 3.99
N LYS A 485 -4.62 10.14 3.49
CA LYS A 485 -4.65 11.36 2.68
C LYS A 485 -5.80 12.26 3.15
N THR A 486 -5.48 13.46 3.60
CA THR A 486 -6.49 14.49 3.90
C THR A 486 -6.84 15.24 2.62
N LEU A 487 -8.15 15.41 2.39
CA LEU A 487 -8.74 16.21 1.33
C LEU A 487 -9.63 17.29 1.96
N THR A 488 -9.67 18.48 1.37
CA THR A 488 -10.70 19.47 1.70
C THR A 488 -11.91 19.24 0.80
N VAL A 489 -13.04 18.84 1.40
CA VAL A 489 -14.28 18.45 0.70
C VAL A 489 -15.44 19.28 1.26
N ASP A 490 -15.95 20.18 0.44
CA ASP A 490 -17.08 21.08 0.74
C ASP A 490 -16.89 21.80 2.09
N GLY A 491 -15.76 22.50 2.22
CA GLY A 491 -15.38 23.27 3.39
C GLY A 491 -14.83 22.50 4.59
N SER A 492 -14.85 21.16 4.58
CA SER A 492 -14.37 20.32 5.69
C SER A 492 -13.10 19.56 5.34
N GLN A 493 -12.23 19.30 6.31
CA GLN A 493 -11.06 18.44 6.17
C GLN A 493 -11.44 16.98 6.43
N VAL A 494 -11.44 16.16 5.38
CA VAL A 494 -11.77 14.73 5.42
C VAL A 494 -10.49 13.91 5.22
N ALA A 495 -10.12 13.11 6.20
CA ALA A 495 -9.00 12.17 6.08
C ALA A 495 -9.49 10.80 5.61
N LEU A 496 -8.98 10.33 4.47
CA LEU A 496 -9.19 8.96 4.00
C LEU A 496 -8.06 8.06 4.49
N GLN A 497 -8.40 7.03 5.26
CA GLN A 497 -7.53 5.87 5.53
C GLN A 497 -7.70 4.86 4.40
N LEU A 498 -6.68 4.71 3.57
CA LEU A 498 -6.68 3.90 2.35
C LEU A 498 -5.95 2.58 2.64
N TRP A 499 -6.65 1.46 2.44
CA TRP A 499 -6.12 0.12 2.64
C TRP A 499 -5.95 -0.57 1.28
N ASP A 500 -4.69 -0.76 0.84
CA ASP A 500 -4.38 -1.51 -0.39
C ASP A 500 -4.32 -3.00 -0.08
N THR A 501 -5.11 -3.82 -0.78
CA THR A 501 -5.09 -5.28 -0.58
C THR A 501 -4.25 -6.00 -1.64
N ALA A 502 -3.45 -6.99 -1.22
CA ALA A 502 -2.84 -7.94 -2.16
C ALA A 502 -3.90 -8.52 -3.09
N GLY A 503 -3.76 -8.27 -4.40
CA GLY A 503 -4.75 -8.67 -5.40
C GLY A 503 -4.80 -10.17 -5.70
N GLN A 504 -4.00 -10.99 -5.02
CA GLN A 504 -4.05 -12.44 -5.15
C GLN A 504 -5.36 -12.98 -4.57
N GLU A 505 -6.25 -13.36 -5.49
CA GLU A 505 -7.49 -14.13 -5.29
C GLU A 505 -7.36 -15.33 -4.35
N ARG A 506 -6.15 -15.90 -4.19
CA ARG A 506 -5.84 -16.97 -3.22
C ARG A 506 -5.95 -16.55 -1.74
N TYR A 507 -5.93 -15.25 -1.42
CA TYR A 507 -6.00 -14.74 -0.04
C TYR A 507 -7.36 -14.12 0.34
N ARG A 508 -8.43 -14.40 -0.42
CA ARG A 508 -9.79 -13.84 -0.21
C ARG A 508 -10.37 -14.05 1.20
N SER A 509 -9.96 -15.10 1.91
CA SER A 509 -10.33 -15.33 3.32
C SER A 509 -9.81 -14.22 4.24
N ILE A 510 -8.56 -13.81 4.07
CA ILE A 510 -7.91 -12.74 4.84
C ILE A 510 -8.62 -11.41 4.57
N THR A 511 -8.98 -11.11 3.31
CA THR A 511 -9.64 -9.85 2.92
C THR A 511 -10.92 -9.56 3.70
N LYS A 512 -11.70 -10.59 4.05
CA LYS A 512 -12.96 -10.43 4.80
C LYS A 512 -12.79 -9.75 6.17
N GLN A 513 -11.65 -9.95 6.84
CA GLN A 513 -11.39 -9.31 8.13
C GLN A 513 -11.27 -7.78 8.02
N PHE A 514 -10.79 -7.27 6.88
CA PHE A 514 -10.51 -5.85 6.68
C PHE A 514 -11.76 -5.04 6.31
N PHE A 515 -12.82 -5.67 5.79
CA PHE A 515 -14.12 -5.03 5.61
C PHE A 515 -14.84 -4.71 6.93
N ARG A 516 -14.45 -5.33 8.06
CA ARG A 516 -15.00 -4.96 9.38
C ARG A 516 -14.71 -3.49 9.68
N LYS A 517 -15.77 -2.71 9.93
CA LYS A 517 -15.69 -1.25 10.10
C LYS A 517 -14.94 -0.55 8.95
N ALA A 518 -15.18 -0.94 7.70
CA ALA A 518 -14.90 -0.08 6.57
C ALA A 518 -16.07 0.89 6.40
N ASP A 519 -15.78 2.14 6.07
CA ASP A 519 -16.79 3.17 5.78
C ASP A 519 -17.07 3.25 4.27
N GLY A 520 -16.15 2.76 3.42
CA GLY A 520 -16.39 2.56 1.99
C GLY A 520 -15.47 1.53 1.34
N VAL A 521 -15.85 1.03 0.16
CA VAL A 521 -15.06 0.06 -0.62
C VAL A 521 -14.89 0.52 -2.05
N VAL A 522 -13.69 0.35 -2.60
CA VAL A 522 -13.37 0.65 -3.99
C VAL A 522 -12.95 -0.64 -4.69
N ILE A 523 -13.75 -1.08 -5.66
CA ILE A 523 -13.48 -2.26 -6.48
C ILE A 523 -12.81 -1.79 -7.77
N VAL A 524 -11.55 -2.15 -7.96
CA VAL A 524 -10.75 -1.77 -9.13
C VAL A 524 -10.64 -2.95 -10.09
N TYR A 525 -10.96 -2.69 -11.36
CA TYR A 525 -10.67 -3.60 -12.48
C TYR A 525 -9.80 -2.90 -13.53
N ASP A 526 -9.37 -3.65 -14.53
CA ASP A 526 -8.52 -3.20 -15.62
C ASP A 526 -9.29 -3.24 -16.95
N VAL A 527 -9.42 -2.10 -17.63
CA VAL A 527 -10.17 -2.01 -18.90
C VAL A 527 -9.54 -2.82 -20.04
N THR A 528 -8.26 -3.19 -19.93
CA THR A 528 -7.54 -4.04 -20.89
C THR A 528 -7.65 -5.54 -20.60
N THR A 529 -8.28 -5.94 -19.49
CA THR A 529 -8.33 -7.35 -19.04
C THR A 529 -9.73 -7.75 -18.61
N GLU A 530 -10.50 -8.40 -19.50
CA GLU A 530 -11.90 -8.82 -19.26
C GLU A 530 -12.06 -9.71 -18.01
N GLN A 531 -11.11 -10.62 -17.75
CA GLN A 531 -11.12 -11.48 -16.57
C GLN A 531 -11.14 -10.68 -15.25
N SER A 532 -10.56 -9.48 -15.23
CA SER A 532 -10.59 -8.60 -14.05
C SER A 532 -11.98 -7.99 -13.81
N PHE A 533 -12.72 -7.69 -14.89
CA PHE A 533 -14.08 -7.19 -14.84
C PHE A 533 -15.07 -8.30 -14.46
N THR A 534 -14.93 -9.51 -15.03
CA THR A 534 -15.73 -10.68 -14.61
C THR A 534 -15.56 -10.98 -13.11
N ALA A 535 -14.36 -10.79 -12.56
CA ALA A 535 -14.09 -10.95 -11.14
C ALA A 535 -14.79 -9.91 -10.23
N VAL A 536 -15.22 -8.74 -10.74
CA VAL A 536 -15.96 -7.70 -9.97
C VAL A 536 -17.19 -8.30 -9.29
N ARG A 537 -17.92 -9.20 -9.96
CA ARG A 537 -19.10 -9.86 -9.38
C ARG A 537 -18.76 -10.72 -8.15
N HIS A 538 -17.58 -11.34 -8.13
CA HIS A 538 -17.10 -12.10 -6.97
C HIS A 538 -16.60 -11.18 -5.84
N TRP A 539 -16.02 -10.02 -6.17
CA TRP A 539 -15.62 -9.02 -5.17
C TRP A 539 -16.86 -8.39 -4.52
N LEU A 540 -17.89 -8.01 -5.29
CA LEU A 540 -19.18 -7.55 -4.77
C LEU A 540 -19.82 -8.58 -3.83
N ALA A 541 -19.88 -9.86 -4.23
CA ALA A 541 -20.39 -10.93 -3.38
C ALA A 541 -19.52 -11.21 -2.13
N SER A 542 -18.27 -10.72 -2.08
CA SER A 542 -17.40 -10.83 -0.89
C SER A 542 -17.53 -9.65 0.07
N VAL A 543 -18.17 -8.57 -0.37
CA VAL A 543 -18.29 -7.27 0.34
C VAL A 543 -19.66 -7.10 1.02
N GLN A 544 -20.53 -8.12 0.99
CA GLN A 544 -21.92 -8.08 1.53
C GLN A 544 -21.99 -7.56 2.98
N VAL A 545 -22.23 -6.25 3.09
CA VAL A 545 -22.42 -5.44 4.29
C VAL A 545 -23.46 -4.39 3.87
N GLU A 546 -24.50 -4.20 4.67
CA GLU A 546 -25.61 -3.31 4.34
C GLU A 546 -25.20 -1.82 4.47
N ASP A 547 -25.89 -0.93 3.75
CA ASP A 547 -25.68 0.53 3.67
C ASP A 547 -24.29 1.05 3.23
N LEU A 548 -23.31 0.17 2.95
CA LEU A 548 -21.92 0.55 2.63
C LEU A 548 -21.72 1.12 1.20
N PRO A 549 -21.12 2.31 1.01
CA PRO A 549 -20.76 2.84 -0.31
C PRO A 549 -19.71 2.01 -1.03
N ILE A 550 -20.05 1.59 -2.26
CA ILE A 550 -19.15 0.85 -3.15
C ILE A 550 -18.94 1.65 -4.44
N MET A 551 -17.67 1.92 -4.77
CA MET A 551 -17.26 2.53 -6.03
C MET A 551 -16.54 1.52 -6.93
N LEU A 552 -17.01 1.39 -8.16
CA LEU A 552 -16.40 0.61 -9.23
C LEU A 552 -15.49 1.51 -10.07
N LEU A 553 -14.19 1.19 -10.11
CA LEU A 553 -13.19 1.89 -10.93
C LEU A 553 -12.66 1.01 -12.05
N GLY A 554 -12.82 1.46 -13.29
CA GLY A 554 -12.04 0.95 -14.43
C GLY A 554 -10.71 1.69 -14.50
N ASN A 555 -9.60 1.03 -14.20
CA ASN A 555 -8.25 1.60 -14.30
C ASN A 555 -7.59 1.27 -15.65
N LYS A 556 -6.51 1.98 -15.97
CA LYS A 556 -5.74 1.92 -17.23
C LYS A 556 -6.48 2.46 -18.46
N ALA A 557 -7.38 3.44 -18.27
CA ALA A 557 -8.11 4.09 -19.36
C ALA A 557 -7.21 4.79 -20.41
N ASP A 558 -5.92 4.99 -20.12
CA ASP A 558 -4.89 5.43 -21.06
C ASP A 558 -4.57 4.40 -22.16
N LEU A 559 -4.86 3.12 -21.94
CA LEU A 559 -4.58 2.01 -22.87
C LEU A 559 -5.79 1.69 -23.78
N ASP A 560 -6.50 2.71 -24.25
CA ASP A 560 -7.77 2.55 -24.99
C ASP A 560 -7.64 1.65 -26.24
N LYS A 561 -6.48 1.68 -26.92
CA LYS A 561 -6.15 0.78 -28.06
C LYS A 561 -6.04 -0.71 -27.69
N GLN A 562 -5.99 -1.05 -26.40
CA GLN A 562 -5.93 -2.40 -25.85
C GLN A 562 -7.16 -2.72 -24.98
N ARG A 563 -8.18 -1.85 -24.99
CA ARG A 563 -9.42 -2.01 -24.22
C ARG A 563 -10.16 -3.30 -24.64
N GLN A 564 -10.41 -4.15 -23.66
CA GLN A 564 -11.30 -5.32 -23.78
C GLN A 564 -12.70 -5.00 -23.21
N VAL A 565 -12.80 -4.10 -22.22
CA VAL A 565 -14.05 -3.76 -21.53
C VAL A 565 -14.54 -2.37 -21.97
N PRO A 566 -15.67 -2.27 -22.71
CA PRO A 566 -16.28 -0.98 -23.02
C PRO A 566 -16.86 -0.33 -21.76
N GLY A 567 -16.60 0.96 -21.54
CA GLY A 567 -17.07 1.68 -20.34
C GLY A 567 -18.58 1.63 -20.12
N GLN A 568 -19.37 1.53 -21.20
CA GLN A 568 -20.83 1.32 -21.14
C GLN A 568 -21.22 0.05 -20.37
N VAL A 569 -20.41 -1.02 -20.43
CA VAL A 569 -20.67 -2.28 -19.71
C VAL A 569 -20.36 -2.12 -18.22
N GLY A 570 -19.32 -1.35 -17.87
CA GLY A 570 -19.04 -0.96 -16.48
C GLY A 570 -20.14 -0.09 -15.89
N GLU A 571 -20.61 0.89 -16.64
CA GLU A 571 -21.72 1.77 -16.24
C GLU A 571 -23.05 1.00 -16.10
N ALA A 572 -23.33 0.06 -17.01
CA ALA A 572 -24.52 -0.80 -16.92
C ALA A 572 -24.48 -1.72 -15.69
N LEU A 573 -23.33 -2.35 -15.39
CA LEU A 573 -23.15 -3.16 -14.18
C LEU A 573 -23.31 -2.32 -12.91
N ALA A 574 -22.81 -1.09 -12.91
CA ALA A 574 -22.96 -0.19 -11.77
C ALA A 574 -24.41 0.25 -11.56
N LYS A 575 -25.17 0.53 -12.63
CA LYS A 575 -26.62 0.84 -12.55
C LYS A 575 -27.43 -0.35 -12.02
N ASP A 576 -27.15 -1.56 -12.50
CA ASP A 576 -27.74 -2.83 -12.04
C ASP A 576 -27.42 -3.16 -10.55
N LYS A 577 -26.36 -2.57 -9.98
CA LYS A 577 -25.92 -2.82 -8.61
C LYS A 577 -25.88 -1.56 -7.71
N GLN A 578 -26.46 -0.45 -8.17
CA GLN A 578 -26.51 0.85 -7.48
C GLN A 578 -25.14 1.36 -6.98
N LEU A 579 -24.09 1.11 -7.77
CA LEU A 579 -22.70 1.48 -7.47
C LEU A 579 -22.34 2.84 -8.07
N MET A 580 -21.38 3.54 -7.48
CA MET A 580 -20.66 4.61 -8.19
C MET A 580 -19.80 4.00 -9.29
N PHE A 581 -19.72 4.60 -10.48
CA PHE A 581 -18.81 4.18 -11.55
C PHE A 581 -18.01 5.33 -12.13
N HIS A 582 -16.72 5.08 -12.34
CA HIS A 582 -15.81 5.95 -13.08
C HIS A 582 -14.72 5.15 -13.78
N GLU A 583 -14.18 5.68 -14.88
CA GLU A 583 -12.90 5.23 -15.46
C GLU A 583 -11.78 6.18 -15.08
N CYS A 584 -10.57 5.67 -14.87
CA CYS A 584 -9.42 6.43 -14.42
C CYS A 584 -8.11 5.85 -14.96
N SER A 585 -7.01 6.59 -14.77
CA SER A 585 -5.69 6.15 -15.18
C SER A 585 -4.65 6.53 -14.12
N ALA A 586 -4.15 5.55 -13.38
CA ALA A 586 -2.99 5.76 -12.50
C ALA A 586 -1.73 6.21 -13.27
N CYS A 587 -1.60 5.82 -14.55
CA CYS A 587 -0.47 6.16 -15.40
C CYS A 587 -0.45 7.65 -15.75
N SER A 588 -1.54 8.20 -16.28
CA SER A 588 -1.64 9.63 -16.64
C SER A 588 -2.05 10.54 -15.46
N GLY A 589 -2.69 9.97 -14.44
CA GLY A 589 -3.36 10.72 -13.36
C GLY A 589 -4.83 11.06 -13.65
N HIS A 590 -5.33 10.80 -14.87
CA HIS A 590 -6.67 11.18 -15.30
C HIS A 590 -7.77 10.61 -14.38
N ASN A 591 -8.64 11.50 -13.90
CA ASN A 591 -9.80 11.25 -13.03
C ASN A 591 -9.47 10.57 -11.68
N VAL A 592 -8.20 10.42 -11.28
CA VAL A 592 -7.81 9.75 -10.03
C VAL A 592 -8.21 10.57 -8.79
N LEU A 593 -8.01 11.89 -8.85
CA LEU A 593 -8.36 12.81 -7.75
C LEU A 593 -9.88 12.94 -7.61
N ASP A 594 -10.57 13.18 -8.72
CA ASP A 594 -12.00 13.51 -8.74
C ASP A 594 -12.87 12.33 -8.25
N CYS A 595 -12.49 11.09 -8.60
CA CYS A 595 -13.12 9.88 -8.06
C CYS A 595 -13.02 9.81 -6.53
N MET A 596 -11.84 10.09 -5.97
CA MET A 596 -11.61 10.03 -4.52
C MET A 596 -12.28 11.18 -3.77
N VAL A 597 -12.33 12.37 -4.36
CA VAL A 597 -13.11 13.52 -3.83
C VAL A 597 -14.60 13.20 -3.84
N ARG A 598 -15.12 12.58 -4.93
CA ARG A 598 -16.54 12.19 -5.02
C ARG A 598 -16.92 11.11 -4.02
N LEU A 599 -16.06 10.11 -3.81
CA LEU A 599 -16.23 9.12 -2.74
C LEU A 599 -16.24 9.79 -1.37
N ALA A 600 -15.27 10.68 -1.08
CA ALA A 600 -15.18 11.39 0.20
C ALA A 600 -16.42 12.26 0.48
N ARG A 601 -17.01 12.88 -0.55
CA ARG A 601 -18.28 13.60 -0.43
C ARG A 601 -19.43 12.68 -0.03
N ILE A 602 -19.60 11.54 -0.71
CA ILE A 602 -20.69 10.59 -0.43
C ILE A 602 -20.56 9.95 0.96
N LEU A 603 -19.32 9.70 1.41
CA LEU A 603 -19.04 9.27 2.79
C LEU A 603 -19.43 10.33 3.82
N LYS A 604 -19.09 11.60 3.58
CA LYS A 604 -19.51 12.76 4.40
C LYS A 604 -21.04 12.89 4.45
N GLU A 605 -21.70 12.83 3.30
CA GLU A 605 -23.16 12.90 3.17
C GLU A 605 -23.86 11.76 3.94
N GLN A 606 -23.39 10.52 3.83
CA GLN A 606 -23.96 9.39 4.60
C GLN A 606 -23.77 9.55 6.11
N GLU A 607 -22.58 9.94 6.55
CA GLU A 607 -22.29 10.14 7.97
C GLU A 607 -23.17 11.25 8.56
N ASP A 608 -23.45 12.31 7.80
CA ASP A 608 -24.41 13.35 8.18
C ASP A 608 -25.85 12.83 8.25
N HIS A 609 -26.31 12.03 7.28
CA HIS A 609 -27.63 11.39 7.35
C HIS A 609 -27.77 10.44 8.56
N GLN A 610 -26.71 9.73 8.96
CA GLN A 610 -26.75 8.91 10.18
C GLN A 610 -26.78 9.78 11.45
N LYS A 611 -25.99 10.86 11.51
CA LYS A 611 -26.02 11.82 12.63
C LYS A 611 -27.40 12.47 12.77
N GLU A 612 -28.03 12.90 11.68
CA GLU A 612 -29.39 13.46 11.69
C GLU A 612 -30.44 12.46 12.20
N LYS A 613 -30.42 11.21 11.70
CA LYS A 613 -31.30 10.13 12.19
C LYS A 613 -31.13 9.92 13.70
N THR A 614 -29.89 9.90 14.21
CA THR A 614 -29.62 9.76 15.64
C THR A 614 -30.14 10.95 16.46
N VAL A 615 -29.97 12.18 15.98
CA VAL A 615 -30.47 13.39 16.66
C VAL A 615 -32.01 13.41 16.73
N GLN A 616 -32.71 12.99 15.67
CA GLN A 616 -34.18 12.92 15.65
C GLN A 616 -34.76 11.92 16.68
N LEU A 617 -34.07 10.80 16.91
CA LEU A 617 -34.47 9.83 17.94
C LEU A 617 -34.36 10.41 19.36
N VAL A 618 -33.31 11.19 19.65
CA VAL A 618 -33.13 11.84 20.96
C VAL A 618 -34.09 13.04 21.15
N GLY A 619 -34.47 13.72 20.06
CA GLY A 619 -35.40 14.85 20.09
C GLY A 619 -36.87 14.49 20.38
N SER A 620 -37.22 13.21 20.48
CA SER A 620 -38.59 12.73 20.69
C SER A 620 -39.02 12.81 22.17
N PRO A 621 -39.98 13.68 22.56
CA PRO A 621 -40.40 13.79 23.96
C PRO A 621 -41.16 12.52 24.38
N CYS A 622 -40.55 11.74 25.27
CA CYS A 622 -41.13 10.49 25.75
C CYS A 622 -42.44 10.77 26.51
N ARG A 623 -43.58 10.59 25.83
CA ARG A 623 -44.93 10.81 26.39
C ARG A 623 -45.18 9.80 27.51
N LYS A 624 -44.94 10.22 28.75
CA LYS A 624 -45.33 9.49 29.96
C LYS A 624 -46.82 9.14 29.89
N LYS A 625 -47.13 7.88 29.60
CA LYS A 625 -48.46 7.33 29.87
C LYS A 625 -48.61 7.27 31.40
N ALA A 626 -49.69 7.83 31.93
CA ALA A 626 -50.06 7.57 33.31
C ALA A 626 -50.40 6.08 33.46
N CYS A 627 -49.98 5.47 34.57
CA CYS A 627 -50.51 4.17 34.96
C CYS A 627 -51.91 4.37 35.53
N CYS A 628 -52.81 3.44 35.21
CA CYS A 628 -54.05 3.23 35.97
C CYS A 628 -53.83 2.09 36.97
#